data_AF-A0A8B6F501-F1
#
_entry.id   AF-A0A8B6F501-F1
#
_cell.length_a   1.000
_cell.length_b   1.000
_cell.length_c   1.000
_cell.angle_alpha   90.00
_cell.angle_beta   90.00
_cell.angle_gamma   90.00
#
_symmetry.space_group_name_H-M   'P 1'
#
loop_
_entity.id
_entity.type
_entity.pdbx_description
1 polymer ?
#
loop_
_entity_poly.entity_id
_entity_poly.type
_entity_poly.pdbx_seq_one_letter_code
_entity_poly.pdbx_strand_id
1 'polypeptide(L)'
;MSNIDCFPAGNERWRHPCGSSTLRPPLPPQSEIISDLIVRLREADDIATNLRIKYANERIVVQAIRRRLDQLHLDGFKAEYVPEKNASLVFKNVTVTYLESYAQLSTAAVFLEQIKNNENVHDHGAFSADIIDIENKLYDVLCHVQMAIVQSDAVIEKYQSRDIMSNQSPITDRRYRYSCDYIIIKDIVLTFKSLLVSYEAMKANM
;
A
#
# COMPACT_ATOMS: atom_id res chain seq x y z
N MET A 1 11.09 16.05 -29.16
CA MET A 1 10.26 16.17 -27.95
C MET A 1 10.78 15.16 -26.96
N SER A 2 11.50 15.62 -25.94
CA SER A 2 12.10 14.76 -24.92
C SER A 2 11.01 14.42 -23.92
N ASN A 3 10.68 13.14 -23.75
CA ASN A 3 9.83 12.70 -22.66
C ASN A 3 10.54 13.05 -21.35
N ILE A 4 9.92 13.92 -20.55
CA ILE A 4 10.31 14.09 -19.16
C ILE A 4 9.75 12.87 -18.46
N ASP A 5 10.59 11.87 -18.21
CA ASP A 5 10.24 10.78 -17.31
C ASP A 5 9.98 11.40 -15.94
N CYS A 6 8.71 11.42 -15.53
CA CYS A 6 8.28 11.93 -14.22
C CYS A 6 8.74 11.03 -13.05
N PHE A 7 9.38 9.90 -13.38
CA PHE A 7 9.93 8.95 -12.43
C PHE A 7 11.44 8.85 -12.66
N PRO A 8 12.28 9.04 -11.63
CA PRO A 8 13.65 8.55 -11.73
C PRO A 8 13.61 7.03 -11.98
N ALA A 9 14.53 6.54 -12.81
CA ALA A 9 14.80 5.12 -12.99
C ALA A 9 15.29 4.52 -11.65
N GLY A 10 14.34 4.21 -10.76
CA GLY A 10 14.56 3.47 -9.53
C GLY A 10 14.20 2.00 -9.76
N ASN A 11 14.88 1.11 -9.06
CA ASN A 11 14.49 -0.31 -9.03
C ASN A 11 13.07 -0.40 -8.46
N GLU A 12 12.16 -1.08 -9.15
CA GLU A 12 10.80 -1.37 -8.69
C GLU A 12 10.86 -2.28 -7.44
N ARG A 13 11.11 -1.68 -6.27
CA ARG A 13 11.43 -2.39 -5.01
C ARG A 13 10.34 -3.38 -4.63
N TRP A 14 9.09 -3.13 -5.02
CA TRP A 14 7.98 -4.05 -4.74
C TRP A 14 8.07 -5.36 -5.50
N ARG A 15 8.90 -5.49 -6.56
CA ARG A 15 9.17 -6.79 -7.19
C ARG A 15 10.09 -7.68 -6.36
N HIS A 16 10.96 -7.06 -5.57
CA HIS A 16 11.93 -7.74 -4.70
C HIS A 16 11.98 -7.09 -3.31
N PRO A 17 10.85 -7.04 -2.57
CA PRO A 17 10.72 -6.36 -1.28
C PRO A 17 11.66 -6.92 -0.20
N CYS A 18 12.00 -8.22 -0.28
CA CYS A 18 12.96 -8.87 0.63
C CYS A 18 14.44 -8.64 0.28
N GLY A 19 14.74 -7.95 -0.83
CA GLY A 19 16.07 -7.92 -1.44
C GLY A 19 16.47 -9.25 -2.09
N SER A 20 17.70 -9.33 -2.60
CA SER A 20 18.20 -10.47 -3.39
C SER A 20 18.60 -11.71 -2.57
N SER A 21 18.26 -11.77 -1.28
CA SER A 21 18.77 -12.84 -0.40
C SER A 21 18.02 -14.15 -0.63
N THR A 22 18.75 -15.15 -1.10
CA THR A 22 18.29 -16.51 -1.46
C THR A 22 18.26 -17.49 -0.29
N LEU A 23 18.51 -17.04 0.94
CA LEU A 23 18.52 -17.91 2.11
C LEU A 23 17.10 -18.05 2.65
N ARG A 24 16.49 -19.23 2.44
CA ARG A 24 15.22 -19.66 3.05
C ARG A 24 15.54 -20.16 4.47
N PRO A 25 15.32 -19.37 5.55
CA PRO A 25 15.28 -19.95 6.89
C PRO A 25 14.17 -21.02 6.96
N PRO A 26 14.21 -21.95 7.93
CA PRO A 26 13.08 -22.85 8.17
C PRO A 26 11.82 -22.01 8.34
N LEU A 27 10.86 -22.25 7.46
CA LEU A 27 9.67 -21.42 7.36
C LEU A 27 8.72 -21.77 8.51
N PRO A 28 8.22 -20.76 9.25
CA PRO A 28 7.31 -21.00 10.37
C PRO A 28 5.99 -21.63 9.89
N PRO A 29 5.22 -22.25 10.80
CA PRO A 29 3.87 -22.71 10.51
C PRO A 29 2.98 -21.59 9.93
N GLN A 30 2.04 -21.96 9.08
CA GLN A 30 1.15 -21.01 8.41
C GLN A 30 0.35 -20.13 9.39
N SER A 31 -0.03 -20.68 10.54
CA SER A 31 -0.73 -19.95 11.61
C SER A 31 0.14 -18.87 12.26
N GLU A 32 1.45 -19.09 12.36
CA GLU A 32 2.42 -18.11 12.86
C GLU A 32 2.64 -16.99 11.83
N ILE A 33 2.74 -17.33 10.54
CA ILE A 33 2.87 -16.36 9.44
C ILE A 33 1.68 -15.42 9.40
N ILE A 34 0.47 -15.96 9.46
CA ILE A 34 -0.75 -15.15 9.47
C ILE A 34 -0.79 -14.26 10.71
N SER A 35 -0.38 -14.78 11.87
CA SER A 35 -0.32 -13.97 13.10
C SER A 35 0.69 -12.83 13.01
N ASP A 36 1.87 -13.08 12.45
CA ASP A 36 2.91 -12.07 12.23
C ASP A 36 2.46 -11.02 11.20
N LEU A 37 1.83 -11.44 10.09
CA LEU A 37 1.26 -10.54 9.09
C LEU A 37 0.18 -9.63 9.67
N ILE A 38 -0.68 -10.13 10.56
CA ILE A 38 -1.68 -9.32 11.26
C ILE A 38 -1.00 -8.22 12.09
N VAL A 39 0.05 -8.57 12.84
CA VAL A 39 0.78 -7.58 13.66
C VAL A 39 1.39 -6.50 12.78
N ARG A 40 2.11 -6.88 11.71
CA ARG A 40 2.76 -5.93 10.80
C ARG A 40 1.76 -5.04 10.07
N LEU A 41 0.63 -5.60 9.64
CA LEU A 41 -0.44 -4.83 8.99
C LEU A 41 -1.08 -3.82 9.95
N ARG A 42 -1.23 -4.14 11.25
CA ARG A 42 -1.72 -3.18 12.25
C ARG A 42 -0.76 -2.02 12.41
N GLU A 43 0.53 -2.30 12.53
CA GLU A 43 1.56 -1.25 12.59
C GLU A 43 1.56 -0.37 11.32
N ALA A 44 1.41 -0.98 10.15
CA ALA A 44 1.31 -0.25 8.88
C ALA A 44 0.04 0.63 8.81
N ASP A 45 -1.12 0.11 9.24
CA ASP A 45 -2.38 0.84 9.30
C ASP A 45 -2.31 2.04 10.26
N ASP A 46 -1.73 1.84 11.44
CA ASP A 46 -1.59 2.89 12.46
C ASP A 46 -0.77 4.07 11.92
N ILE A 47 0.40 3.79 11.33
CA ILE A 47 1.27 4.84 10.75
C ILE A 47 0.57 5.52 9.57
N ALA A 48 -0.05 4.77 8.67
CA ALA A 48 -0.75 5.36 7.53
C ALA A 48 -1.97 6.19 7.94
N THR A 49 -2.71 5.75 8.96
CA THR A 49 -3.84 6.48 9.53
C THR A 49 -3.37 7.78 10.17
N ASN A 50 -2.26 7.76 10.91
CA ASN A 50 -1.67 8.95 11.50
C ASN A 50 -1.24 9.96 10.42
N LEU A 51 -0.56 9.51 9.36
CA LEU A 51 -0.24 10.38 8.23
C LEU A 51 -1.51 10.96 7.60
N ARG A 52 -2.54 10.16 7.34
CA ARG A 52 -3.82 10.63 6.78
C ARG A 52 -4.43 11.74 7.63
N ILE A 53 -4.44 11.57 8.95
CA ILE A 53 -4.98 12.56 9.90
C ILE A 53 -4.16 13.85 9.83
N LYS A 54 -2.83 13.75 9.87
CA LYS A 54 -1.91 14.88 9.78
C LYS A 54 -2.12 15.65 8.47
N TYR A 55 -2.17 14.95 7.34
CA TYR A 55 -2.42 15.51 6.01
C TYR A 55 -3.79 16.18 5.90
N ALA A 56 -4.83 15.57 6.49
CA ALA A 56 -6.16 16.14 6.55
C ALA A 56 -6.19 17.48 7.30
N ASN A 57 -5.45 17.56 8.42
CA ASN A 57 -5.45 18.71 9.30
C ASN A 57 -4.56 19.85 8.79
N GLU A 58 -3.48 19.55 8.08
CA GLU A 58 -2.48 20.55 7.66
C GLU A 58 -2.60 20.97 6.20
N ARG A 59 -2.98 20.07 5.28
CA ARG A 59 -3.00 20.34 3.83
C ARG A 59 -4.39 20.48 3.24
N ILE A 60 -5.36 19.67 3.70
CA ILE A 60 -6.74 19.75 3.22
C ILE A 60 -7.54 20.78 4.01
N VAL A 61 -7.47 20.73 5.35
CA VAL A 61 -8.06 21.63 6.37
C VAL A 61 -9.59 21.76 6.32
N VAL A 62 -10.17 22.01 5.15
CA VAL A 62 -11.59 22.22 4.92
C VAL A 62 -12.34 20.88 4.96
N GLN A 63 -13.19 20.71 5.98
CA GLN A 63 -13.93 19.47 6.19
C GLN A 63 -14.83 19.09 5.00
N ALA A 64 -15.44 20.07 4.31
CA ALA A 64 -16.29 19.80 3.15
C ALA A 64 -15.48 19.21 1.98
N ILE A 65 -14.25 19.71 1.76
CA ILE A 65 -13.34 19.16 0.76
C ILE A 65 -12.92 17.74 1.16
N ARG A 66 -12.53 17.54 2.43
CA ARG A 66 -12.16 16.22 2.95
C ARG A 66 -13.25 15.17 2.72
N ARG A 67 -14.51 15.48 3.06
CA ARG A 67 -15.65 14.55 2.83
C ARG A 67 -15.82 14.19 1.37
N ARG A 68 -15.59 15.14 0.45
CA ARG A 68 -15.63 14.87 -0.99
C ARG A 68 -14.48 13.97 -1.41
N LEU A 69 -13.25 14.25 -0.98
CA LEU A 69 -12.08 13.44 -1.30
C LEU A 69 -12.18 12.02 -0.73
N ASP A 70 -12.83 11.84 0.42
CA ASP A 70 -13.05 10.53 1.02
C ASP A 70 -13.88 9.58 0.12
N GLN A 71 -14.69 10.14 -0.80
CA GLN A 71 -15.52 9.40 -1.76
C GLN A 71 -14.82 9.16 -3.11
N LEU A 72 -13.62 9.70 -3.32
CA LEU A 72 -12.89 9.59 -4.58
C LEU A 72 -11.81 8.51 -4.50
N HIS A 73 -11.45 7.99 -5.67
CA HIS A 73 -10.35 7.07 -5.90
C HIS A 73 -9.58 7.52 -7.13
N LEU A 74 -8.31 7.14 -7.22
CA LEU A 74 -7.53 7.33 -8.45
C LEU A 74 -7.69 6.11 -9.35
N ASP A 75 -7.66 6.35 -10.66
CA ASP A 75 -7.60 5.26 -11.62
C ASP A 75 -6.36 4.40 -11.36
N GLY A 76 -6.50 3.08 -11.44
CA GLY A 76 -5.44 2.13 -11.10
C GLY A 76 -5.31 1.81 -9.60
N PHE A 77 -5.94 2.59 -8.71
CA PHE A 77 -5.96 2.31 -7.26
C PHE A 77 -7.37 2.48 -6.68
N LYS A 78 -8.14 1.40 -6.71
CA LYS A 78 -9.48 1.32 -6.12
C LYS A 78 -9.43 0.44 -4.88
N ALA A 79 -9.13 1.07 -3.74
CA ALA A 79 -9.19 0.38 -2.45
C ALA A 79 -10.61 0.47 -1.89
N GLU A 80 -11.24 -0.67 -1.66
CA GLU A 80 -12.51 -0.75 -0.95
C GLU A 80 -12.28 -1.36 0.43
N TYR A 81 -12.79 -0.73 1.47
CA TYR A 81 -12.79 -1.32 2.81
C TYR A 81 -13.89 -2.37 2.91
N VAL A 82 -13.51 -3.57 3.36
CA VAL A 82 -14.48 -4.59 3.71
C VAL A 82 -14.73 -4.60 5.23
N PRO A 83 -15.97 -4.36 5.70
CA PRO A 83 -16.30 -4.42 7.11
C PRO A 83 -16.05 -5.80 7.73
N GLU A 84 -15.63 -5.83 9.00
CA GLU A 84 -15.41 -7.06 9.77
C GLU A 84 -16.63 -8.00 9.78
N LYS A 85 -17.85 -7.45 9.82
CA LYS A 85 -19.09 -8.25 9.74
C LYS A 85 -19.21 -9.08 8.44
N ASN A 86 -18.46 -8.71 7.41
CA ASN A 86 -18.40 -9.41 6.13
C ASN A 86 -17.13 -10.26 6.00
N ALA A 87 -16.30 -10.38 7.03
CA ALA A 87 -15.00 -11.07 6.99
C ALA A 87 -15.10 -12.51 6.49
N SER A 88 -16.15 -13.25 6.90
CA SER A 88 -16.43 -14.61 6.44
C SER A 88 -16.77 -14.72 4.95
N LEU A 89 -17.29 -13.64 4.34
CA LEU A 89 -17.56 -13.57 2.91
C LEU A 89 -16.31 -13.23 2.09
N VAL A 90 -15.28 -12.67 2.74
CA VAL A 90 -14.01 -12.28 2.11
C VAL A 90 -12.98 -13.40 2.16
N PHE A 91 -13.10 -14.32 3.12
CA PHE A 91 -12.20 -15.45 3.22
C PHE A 91 -12.24 -16.31 1.95
N LYS A 92 -11.16 -16.22 1.18
CA LYS A 92 -10.83 -17.14 0.09
C LYS A 92 -9.83 -18.17 0.61
N ASN A 93 -9.44 -19.12 -0.25
CA ASN A 93 -8.30 -19.98 0.02
C ASN A 93 -7.06 -19.11 0.35
N VAL A 94 -6.30 -19.51 1.37
CA VAL A 94 -5.09 -18.83 1.86
C VAL A 94 -4.15 -18.37 0.75
N THR A 95 -3.83 -19.25 -0.20
CA THR A 95 -2.89 -18.90 -1.28
C THR A 95 -3.42 -17.76 -2.16
N VAL A 96 -4.72 -17.75 -2.44
CA VAL A 96 -5.38 -16.67 -3.20
C VAL A 96 -5.32 -15.37 -2.43
N THR A 97 -5.58 -15.41 -1.12
CA THR A 97 -5.48 -14.21 -0.27
C THR A 97 -4.06 -13.65 -0.29
N TYR A 98 -3.02 -14.48 -0.21
CA TYR A 98 -1.64 -13.99 -0.30
C TYR A 98 -1.32 -13.31 -1.64
N LEU A 99 -1.75 -13.90 -2.76
CA LEU A 99 -1.54 -13.33 -4.09
C LEU A 99 -2.27 -11.99 -4.27
N GLU A 100 -3.52 -11.91 -3.82
CA GLU A 100 -4.31 -10.67 -3.87
C GLU A 100 -3.71 -9.58 -2.96
N SER A 101 -3.28 -9.95 -1.74
CA SER A 101 -2.56 -9.04 -0.84
C SER A 101 -1.32 -8.47 -1.49
N TYR A 102 -0.51 -9.32 -2.13
CA TYR A 102 0.71 -8.89 -2.80
C TYR A 102 0.42 -7.89 -3.93
N ALA A 103 -0.61 -8.14 -4.73
CA ALA A 103 -1.02 -7.24 -5.81
C ALA A 103 -1.52 -5.89 -5.29
N GLN A 104 -2.31 -5.87 -4.22
CA GLN A 104 -2.82 -4.66 -3.60
C GLN A 104 -1.70 -3.84 -2.94
N LEU A 105 -0.82 -4.49 -2.17
CA LEU A 105 0.31 -3.84 -1.53
C LEU A 105 1.33 -3.31 -2.56
N SER A 106 1.55 -4.02 -3.66
CA SER A 106 2.40 -3.55 -4.75
C SER A 106 1.82 -2.30 -5.42
N THR A 107 0.50 -2.25 -5.58
CA THR A 107 -0.22 -1.06 -6.08
C THR A 107 -0.03 0.11 -5.12
N ALA A 108 -0.24 -0.11 -3.81
CA ALA A 108 0.02 0.90 -2.78
C ALA A 108 1.46 1.44 -2.84
N ALA A 109 2.45 0.58 -3.09
CA ALA A 109 3.86 0.96 -3.17
C ALA A 109 4.15 1.90 -4.35
N VAL A 110 3.60 1.58 -5.53
CA VAL A 110 3.70 2.43 -6.72
C VAL A 110 3.15 3.83 -6.45
N PHE A 111 1.96 3.93 -5.86
CA PHE A 111 1.35 5.23 -5.59
C PHE A 111 2.03 5.99 -4.44
N LEU A 112 2.60 5.28 -3.44
CA LEU A 112 3.38 5.91 -2.38
C LEU A 112 4.68 6.54 -2.91
N GLU A 113 5.32 5.93 -3.92
CA GLU A 113 6.47 6.54 -4.60
C GLU A 113 6.11 7.90 -5.22
N GLN A 114 4.89 8.05 -5.76
CA GLN A 114 4.42 9.33 -6.27
C GLN A 114 4.32 10.39 -5.18
N ILE A 115 3.74 10.06 -4.02
CA ILE A 115 3.66 11.01 -2.88
C ILE A 115 5.07 11.41 -2.46
N LYS A 116 5.98 10.45 -2.33
CA LYS A 116 7.38 10.70 -1.95
C LYS A 116 8.07 11.63 -2.96
N ASN A 117 7.83 11.43 -4.25
CA ASN A 117 8.37 12.29 -5.29
C ASN A 117 7.79 13.71 -5.21
N ASN A 118 6.47 13.84 -5.07
CA ASN A 118 5.79 15.13 -4.88
C ASN A 118 6.37 15.87 -3.68
N GLU A 119 6.54 15.19 -2.55
CA GLU A 119 7.04 15.76 -1.32
C GLU A 119 8.48 16.30 -1.46
N ASN A 120 9.34 15.53 -2.11
CA ASN A 120 10.75 15.90 -2.30
C ASN A 120 10.94 17.02 -3.33
N VAL A 121 10.14 17.01 -4.41
CA VAL A 121 10.30 17.96 -5.52
C VAL A 121 9.57 19.28 -5.26
N HIS A 122 8.41 19.24 -4.59
CA HIS A 122 7.51 20.39 -4.51
C HIS A 122 7.27 20.93 -3.09
N ASP A 123 7.42 20.10 -2.06
CA ASP A 123 6.96 20.44 -0.70
C ASP A 123 8.07 20.43 0.36
N HIS A 124 9.34 20.37 -0.06
CA HIS A 124 10.54 20.50 0.77
C HIS A 124 10.64 19.48 1.92
N GLY A 125 9.94 18.35 1.82
CA GLY A 125 10.15 17.23 2.72
C GLY A 125 9.45 17.29 4.09
N ALA A 126 8.46 18.15 4.28
CA ALA A 126 7.75 18.31 5.57
C ALA A 126 7.12 17.01 6.10
N PHE A 127 6.74 16.10 5.21
CA PHE A 127 6.16 14.79 5.53
C PHE A 127 7.07 13.62 5.13
N SER A 128 8.31 13.88 4.71
CA SER A 128 9.19 12.82 4.19
C SER A 128 9.47 11.72 5.22
N ALA A 129 9.61 12.08 6.51
CA ALA A 129 9.80 11.07 7.56
C ALA A 129 8.59 10.13 7.67
N ASP A 130 7.38 10.68 7.75
CA ASP A 130 6.15 9.89 7.84
C ASP A 130 5.94 9.01 6.59
N ILE A 131 6.26 9.53 5.40
CA ILE A 131 6.16 8.78 4.14
C ILE A 131 7.17 7.62 4.11
N ILE A 132 8.41 7.85 4.56
CA ILE A 132 9.44 6.81 4.65
C ILE A 132 9.05 5.72 5.65
N ASP A 133 8.42 6.08 6.77
CA ASP A 133 7.96 5.10 7.75
C ASP A 133 6.87 4.18 7.19
N ILE A 134 5.90 4.73 6.46
CA ILE A 134 4.90 3.93 5.73
C ILE A 134 5.57 3.07 4.67
N GLU A 135 6.51 3.63 3.91
CA GLU A 135 7.23 2.90 2.86
C GLU A 135 7.94 1.68 3.46
N ASN A 136 8.64 1.85 4.57
CA ASN A 136 9.33 0.76 5.26
C ASN A 136 8.37 -0.31 5.75
N LYS A 137 7.25 0.05 6.39
CA LYS A 137 6.24 -0.92 6.84
C LYS A 137 5.56 -1.63 5.68
N LEU A 138 5.26 -0.91 4.59
CA LEU A 138 4.67 -1.49 3.40
C LEU A 138 5.60 -2.54 2.77
N TYR A 139 6.88 -2.24 2.64
CA TYR A 139 7.86 -3.18 2.10
C TYR A 139 8.11 -4.38 3.02
N ASP A 140 8.07 -4.15 4.33
CA ASP A 140 8.14 -5.22 5.33
C ASP A 140 6.95 -6.20 5.19
N VAL A 141 5.72 -5.68 5.10
CA VAL A 141 4.52 -6.51 4.86
C VAL A 141 4.62 -7.21 3.50
N LEU A 142 4.98 -6.51 2.41
CA LEU A 142 5.17 -7.10 1.08
C LEU A 142 6.15 -8.27 1.10
N CYS A 143 7.26 -8.13 1.82
CA CYS A 143 8.25 -9.19 1.94
C CYS A 143 7.67 -10.43 2.63
N HIS A 144 6.96 -10.26 3.75
CA HIS A 144 6.36 -11.37 4.47
C HIS A 144 5.27 -12.06 3.65
N VAL A 145 4.46 -11.30 2.91
CA VAL A 145 3.48 -11.87 1.97
C VAL A 145 4.18 -12.66 0.86
N GLN A 146 5.26 -12.14 0.28
CA GLN A 146 6.02 -12.87 -0.75
C GLN A 146 6.61 -14.17 -0.21
N MET A 147 7.16 -14.16 1.00
CA MET A 147 7.65 -15.38 1.66
C MET A 147 6.52 -16.40 1.85
N ALA A 148 5.34 -15.95 2.25
CA ALA A 148 4.16 -16.81 2.43
C ALA A 148 3.68 -17.42 1.10
N ILE A 149 3.66 -16.65 0.00
CA ILE A 149 3.35 -17.16 -1.35
C ILE A 149 4.34 -18.25 -1.75
N VAL A 150 5.63 -17.98 -1.57
CA VAL A 150 6.72 -18.90 -1.90
C VAL A 150 6.61 -20.18 -1.06
N GLN A 151 6.19 -20.11 0.19
CA GLN A 151 5.97 -21.28 1.05
C GLN A 151 4.76 -22.11 0.64
N SER A 152 3.72 -21.48 0.08
CA SER A 152 2.55 -22.18 -0.47
C SER A 152 2.78 -22.76 -1.88
N ASP A 153 4.04 -22.84 -2.33
CA ASP A 153 4.47 -23.26 -3.67
C ASP A 153 3.74 -22.52 -4.81
N ALA A 154 3.29 -21.29 -4.53
CA ALA A 154 2.67 -20.42 -5.49
C ALA A 154 3.69 -19.44 -6.10
N VAL A 155 3.34 -18.88 -7.26
CA VAL A 155 4.20 -17.97 -8.00
C VAL A 155 3.45 -16.67 -8.26
N ILE A 156 4.16 -15.55 -8.16
CA ILE A 156 3.66 -14.24 -8.58
C ILE A 156 3.80 -14.16 -10.12
N GLU A 157 2.71 -14.37 -10.84
CA GLU A 157 2.72 -14.38 -12.31
C GLU A 157 2.85 -12.99 -12.91
N LYS A 158 2.29 -11.97 -12.24
CA LYS A 158 2.27 -10.59 -12.73
C LYS A 158 2.64 -9.62 -11.62
N TYR A 159 3.76 -8.95 -11.80
CA TYR A 159 4.16 -7.81 -10.98
C TYR A 159 3.42 -6.55 -11.45
N GLN A 160 3.04 -5.68 -10.51
CA GLN A 160 2.47 -4.38 -10.86
C GLN A 160 3.54 -3.51 -11.52
N SER A 161 3.18 -2.88 -12.64
CA SER A 161 4.02 -1.90 -13.33
C SER A 161 3.73 -0.50 -12.81
N ARG A 162 4.69 0.42 -12.91
CA ARG A 162 4.46 1.87 -12.71
C ARG A 162 3.39 2.43 -13.64
N ASP A 163 3.16 1.79 -14.80
CA ASP A 163 2.19 2.23 -15.81
C ASP A 163 0.73 2.24 -15.33
N ILE A 164 0.42 1.63 -14.18
CA ILE A 164 -0.91 1.72 -13.56
C ILE A 164 -1.29 3.16 -13.19
N MET A 165 -0.31 4.06 -13.10
CA MET A 165 -0.51 5.50 -12.87
C MET A 165 -0.66 6.32 -14.17
N SER A 166 -0.96 5.68 -15.31
CA SER A 166 -0.89 6.25 -16.66
C SER A 166 -1.27 7.74 -16.76
N ASN A 167 -0.37 8.54 -17.36
CA ASN A 167 -0.56 9.93 -17.78
C ASN A 167 -1.10 10.92 -16.73
N GLN A 168 -0.70 10.79 -15.46
CA GLN A 168 -0.75 11.96 -14.58
C GLN A 168 0.34 12.94 -15.02
N SER A 169 -0.01 13.85 -15.95
CA SER A 169 0.85 15.00 -16.29
C SER A 169 1.34 15.65 -14.99
N PRO A 170 2.60 16.11 -14.91
CA PRO A 170 3.15 16.66 -13.68
C PRO A 170 2.21 17.73 -13.14
N ILE A 171 1.58 17.43 -12.02
CA ILE A 171 0.55 18.28 -11.44
C ILE A 171 1.28 19.48 -10.86
N THR A 172 1.22 20.62 -11.55
CA THR A 172 1.84 21.87 -11.09
C THR A 172 1.00 22.58 -10.02
N ASP A 173 -0.33 22.35 -10.00
CA ASP A 173 -1.21 22.93 -8.98
C ASP A 173 -1.06 22.24 -7.62
N ARG A 174 -0.72 23.04 -6.60
CA ARG A 174 -0.45 22.57 -5.24
C ARG A 174 -1.69 21.94 -4.58
N ARG A 175 -2.89 22.52 -4.78
CA ARG A 175 -4.11 22.03 -4.13
C ARG A 175 -4.55 20.70 -4.73
N TYR A 176 -4.41 20.56 -6.04
CA TYR A 176 -4.68 19.31 -6.73
C TYR A 176 -3.69 18.22 -6.30
N ARG A 177 -2.39 18.51 -6.22
CA ARG A 177 -1.40 17.55 -5.68
C ARG A 177 -1.78 17.06 -4.28
N TYR A 178 -2.08 17.98 -3.37
CA TYR A 178 -2.47 17.61 -2.00
C TYR A 178 -3.74 16.78 -1.97
N SER A 179 -4.69 17.05 -2.87
CA SER A 179 -5.91 16.24 -2.98
C SER A 179 -5.61 14.83 -3.49
N CYS A 180 -4.75 14.68 -4.49
CA CYS A 180 -4.30 13.39 -5.00
C CYS A 180 -3.53 12.60 -3.94
N ASP A 181 -2.53 13.22 -3.31
CA ASP A 181 -1.74 12.59 -2.25
C ASP A 181 -2.65 12.15 -1.08
N TYR A 182 -3.63 12.97 -0.71
CA TYR A 182 -4.62 12.61 0.31
C TYR A 182 -5.46 11.38 -0.08
N ILE A 183 -5.94 11.32 -1.33
CA ILE A 183 -6.71 10.16 -1.83
C ILE A 183 -5.85 8.90 -1.80
N ILE A 184 -4.58 9.00 -2.22
CA ILE A 184 -3.65 7.87 -2.18
C ILE A 184 -3.44 7.39 -0.74
N ILE A 185 -3.10 8.29 0.20
CA ILE A 185 -2.88 7.92 1.60
C ILE A 185 -4.15 7.28 2.18
N LYS A 186 -5.33 7.80 1.85
CA LYS A 186 -6.62 7.20 2.24
C LYS A 186 -6.75 5.78 1.69
N ASP A 187 -6.46 5.56 0.41
CA ASP A 187 -6.63 4.25 -0.23
C ASP A 187 -5.59 3.23 0.27
N ILE A 188 -4.39 3.67 0.66
CA ILE A 188 -3.41 2.86 1.39
C ILE A 188 -3.98 2.41 2.74
N VAL A 189 -4.56 3.32 3.52
CA VAL A 189 -5.22 2.98 4.80
C VAL A 189 -6.36 1.97 4.59
N LEU A 190 -7.22 2.18 3.59
CA LEU A 190 -8.32 1.25 3.29
C LEU A 190 -7.79 -0.13 2.89
N THR A 191 -6.69 -0.17 2.14
CA THR A 191 -6.01 -1.41 1.75
C THR A 191 -5.53 -2.17 2.99
N PHE A 192 -4.78 -1.52 3.89
CA PHE A 192 -4.29 -2.18 5.11
C PHE A 192 -5.43 -2.72 5.97
N LYS A 193 -6.51 -1.95 6.14
CA LYS A 193 -7.69 -2.38 6.89
C LYS A 193 -8.40 -3.56 6.25
N SER A 194 -8.59 -3.55 4.93
CA SER A 194 -9.22 -4.66 4.22
C SER A 194 -8.37 -5.94 4.32
N LEU A 195 -7.05 -5.80 4.24
CA LEU A 195 -6.13 -6.92 4.42
C LEU A 195 -6.19 -7.45 5.85
N LEU A 196 -6.17 -6.59 6.86
CA LEU A 196 -6.31 -7.01 8.27
C LEU A 196 -7.55 -7.88 8.48
N VAL A 197 -8.71 -7.43 8.00
CA VAL A 197 -9.95 -8.19 8.07
C VAL A 197 -9.81 -9.56 7.38
N SER A 198 -9.15 -9.60 6.23
CA SER A 198 -8.93 -10.84 5.47
C SER A 198 -8.02 -11.81 6.24
N TYR A 199 -6.90 -11.35 6.79
CA TYR A 199 -5.98 -12.20 7.56
C TYR A 199 -6.57 -12.65 8.90
N GLU A 200 -7.34 -11.80 9.58
CA GLU A 200 -8.07 -12.19 10.80
C GLU A 200 -9.13 -13.26 10.49
N ALA A 201 -9.84 -13.15 9.36
CA ALA A 201 -10.75 -14.18 8.89
C ALA A 201 -10.03 -15.48 8.59
N MET A 202 -8.85 -15.43 7.95
CA MET A 202 -8.03 -16.61 7.70
C MET A 202 -7.64 -17.30 9.00
N LYS A 203 -7.15 -16.53 9.99
CA LYS A 203 -6.75 -17.06 11.29
C LYS A 203 -7.91 -17.74 12.03
N ALA A 204 -9.12 -17.20 11.92
CA ALA A 204 -10.30 -17.77 12.58
C ALA A 204 -10.80 -19.07 11.94
N ASN A 205 -10.43 -19.36 10.69
CA ASN A 205 -10.86 -20.54 9.94
C ASN A 205 -9.77 -21.64 9.84
N MET A 206 -8.67 -21.49 10.58
CA MET A 206 -7.61 -22.51 10.74
C MET A 206 -7.81 -23.30 12.03
#